data_AF-A0A661VC56-F1
#
_entry.id   AF-A0A661VC56-F1
#
_cell.length_a   1.000
_cell.length_b   1.000
_cell.length_c   1.000
_cell.angle_alpha   90.00
_cell.angle_beta   90.00
_cell.angle_gamma   90.00
#
_symmetry.space_group_name_H-M   'P 1'
#
loop_
_entity.id
_entity.type
_entity.pdbx_description
1 polymer ?
#
loop_
_entity_poly.entity_id
_entity_poly.type
_entity_poly.pdbx_seq_one_letter_code
_entity_poly.pdbx_strand_id
1 'polypeptide(L)'
;MHVIDLRIAAKAYCMNALPMFWTMNEVKLEEEYNGIGPEWMPEKYRDKVTEYFEFQEEACLIHDVENNLRPKTESEFKAWNKRLYSNMKLKIKSEATKGNLCYWRFWHKDSVARTKLRARFLYRMCRRYGKSAFFKKEEGSN
;
A
#
# COMPACT_ATOMS: atom_id res chain seq x y z
N MET A 1 -10.92 7.74 -5.04
CA MET A 1 -11.68 6.50 -5.29
C MET A 1 -12.36 6.10 -3.98
N HIS A 2 -13.57 5.53 -3.98
CA HIS A 2 -14.21 5.13 -2.72
C HIS A 2 -13.46 3.95 -2.09
N VAL A 3 -13.39 3.84 -0.75
CA VAL A 3 -12.69 2.69 -0.11
C VAL A 3 -13.27 1.32 -0.51
N ILE A 4 -14.56 1.29 -0.89
CA ILE A 4 -15.21 0.09 -1.41
C ILE A 4 -14.67 -0.28 -2.78
N ASP A 5 -14.52 0.68 -3.68
CA ASP A 5 -13.91 0.46 -5.00
C ASP A 5 -12.47 -0.04 -4.85
N LEU A 6 -11.71 0.55 -3.91
CA LEU A 6 -10.36 0.10 -3.60
C LEU A 6 -10.34 -1.36 -3.12
N ARG A 7 -11.29 -1.77 -2.27
CA ARG A 7 -11.42 -3.16 -1.83
C ARG A 7 -11.82 -4.10 -2.96
N ILE A 8 -12.74 -3.68 -3.84
CA ILE A 8 -13.15 -4.45 -5.02
C ILE A 8 -11.95 -4.65 -5.95
N ALA A 9 -11.20 -3.58 -6.22
CA ALA A 9 -9.98 -3.62 -7.01
C ALA A 9 -8.91 -4.51 -6.36
N ALA A 10 -8.70 -4.42 -5.05
CA ALA A 10 -7.80 -5.30 -4.31
C ALA A 10 -8.14 -6.79 -4.53
N LYS A 11 -9.44 -7.12 -4.48
CA LYS A 11 -9.94 -8.47 -4.74
C LYS A 11 -9.70 -8.88 -6.20
N ALA A 12 -9.94 -7.99 -7.16
CA ALA A 12 -9.70 -8.22 -8.59
C ALA A 12 -8.20 -8.38 -8.96
N TYR A 13 -7.30 -7.87 -8.11
CA TYR A 13 -5.86 -8.08 -8.20
C TYR A 13 -5.36 -9.30 -7.40
N CYS A 14 -6.26 -10.05 -6.75
CA CYS A 14 -5.94 -11.18 -5.89
C CYS A 14 -4.96 -10.81 -4.76
N MET A 15 -5.07 -9.60 -4.21
CA MET A 15 -4.22 -9.15 -3.12
C MET A 15 -4.45 -9.95 -1.84
N ASN A 16 -3.39 -10.09 -1.03
CA ASN A 16 -3.46 -10.76 0.25
C ASN A 16 -3.79 -9.74 1.35
N ALA A 17 -4.82 -10.02 2.14
CA ALA A 17 -5.20 -9.22 3.31
C ALA A 17 -5.66 -10.15 4.44
N LEU A 18 -5.81 -9.59 5.64
CA LEU A 18 -6.48 -10.30 6.74
C LEU A 18 -7.93 -10.68 6.37
N PRO A 19 -8.48 -11.80 6.88
CA PRO A 19 -9.89 -12.16 6.62
C PRO A 19 -10.87 -11.04 6.97
N MET A 20 -10.67 -10.36 8.10
CA MET A 20 -11.50 -9.25 8.57
C MET A 20 -11.53 -8.05 7.61
N PHE A 21 -10.48 -7.81 6.81
CA PHE A 21 -10.46 -6.73 5.82
C PHE A 21 -11.61 -6.87 4.81
N TRP A 22 -11.90 -8.10 4.40
CA TRP A 22 -12.92 -8.39 3.39
C TRP A 22 -14.34 -8.26 3.91
N THR A 23 -14.53 -8.36 5.22
CA THR A 23 -15.85 -8.33 5.88
C THR A 23 -16.11 -7.03 6.63
N MET A 24 -15.11 -6.16 6.77
CA MET A 24 -15.22 -4.86 7.42
C MET A 24 -16.26 -3.99 6.69
N ASN A 25 -17.07 -3.23 7.43
CA ASN A 25 -17.99 -2.29 6.81
C ASN A 25 -17.23 -1.09 6.22
N GLU A 26 -17.91 -0.32 5.38
CA GLU A 26 -17.36 0.83 4.69
C GLU A 26 -16.82 1.90 5.63
N VAL A 27 -17.64 2.34 6.58
CA VAL A 27 -17.29 3.37 7.58
C VAL A 27 -16.01 2.98 8.30
N LYS A 28 -15.88 1.73 8.71
CA LYS A 28 -14.70 1.24 9.40
C LYS A 28 -13.48 1.21 8.49
N LEU A 29 -13.63 0.83 7.22
CA LEU A 29 -12.51 0.91 6.26
C LEU A 29 -12.04 2.35 6.05
N GLU A 30 -12.95 3.32 6.04
CA GLU A 30 -12.60 4.75 5.94
C GLU A 30 -11.86 5.24 7.16
N GLU A 31 -12.31 4.88 8.38
CA GLU A 31 -11.62 5.22 9.63
C GLU A 31 -10.20 4.67 9.68
N GLU A 32 -9.98 3.46 9.15
CA GLU A 32 -8.68 2.83 9.16
C GLU A 32 -7.74 3.37 8.07
N TYR A 33 -8.30 3.90 6.97
CA TYR A 33 -7.52 4.39 5.83
C TYR A 33 -6.93 5.76 6.14
N ASN A 34 -5.62 5.80 6.42
CA ASN A 34 -4.91 7.04 6.72
C ASN A 34 -4.41 7.76 5.46
N GLY A 35 -4.70 7.20 4.28
CA GLY A 35 -4.47 7.84 3.01
C GLY A 35 -2.99 8.08 2.70
N ILE A 36 -2.77 9.11 1.88
CA ILE A 36 -1.55 9.30 1.10
C ILE A 36 -0.50 10.15 1.86
N GLY A 37 0.77 9.75 1.83
CA GLY A 37 1.91 10.64 2.17
C GLY A 37 1.91 11.16 3.62
N PRO A 38 1.93 10.27 4.62
CA PRO A 38 1.61 10.65 5.99
C PRO A 38 2.64 11.60 6.62
N GLU A 39 2.17 12.47 7.52
CA GLU A 39 2.93 13.56 8.13
C GLU A 39 4.23 13.13 8.81
N TRP A 40 4.29 11.87 9.25
CA TRP A 40 5.50 11.31 9.85
C TRP A 40 6.68 11.13 8.89
N MET A 41 6.48 11.30 7.58
CA MET A 41 7.56 11.33 6.60
C MET A 41 8.17 12.74 6.45
N PRO A 42 9.49 12.85 6.17
CA PRO A 42 10.10 14.12 5.81
C PRO A 42 9.43 14.74 4.57
N GLU A 43 9.19 16.06 4.62
CA GLU A 43 8.49 16.84 3.59
C GLU A 43 8.99 16.56 2.17
N LYS A 44 10.32 16.54 1.98
CA LYS A 44 10.98 16.26 0.68
C LYS A 44 10.59 14.93 0.02
N TYR A 45 9.98 14.00 0.76
CA TYR A 45 9.50 12.72 0.23
C TYR A 45 7.98 12.65 0.12
N ARG A 46 7.23 13.55 0.77
CA ARG A 46 5.76 13.48 0.83
C ARG A 46 5.14 13.56 -0.56
N ASP A 47 5.57 14.50 -1.40
CA ASP A 47 5.02 14.65 -2.75
C ASP A 47 5.26 13.41 -3.62
N LYS A 48 6.47 12.85 -3.57
CA LYS A 48 6.82 11.64 -4.33
C LYS A 48 6.13 10.39 -3.81
N VAL A 49 5.98 10.28 -2.49
CA VAL A 49 5.19 9.21 -1.89
C VAL A 49 3.74 9.38 -2.31
N THR A 50 3.26 10.62 -2.37
CA THR A 50 1.87 10.92 -2.73
C THR A 50 1.55 10.47 -4.13
N GLU A 51 2.33 10.96 -5.10
CA GLU A 51 2.24 10.55 -6.50
C GLU A 51 2.28 9.03 -6.63
N TYR A 52 3.17 8.35 -5.92
CA TYR A 52 3.33 6.90 -6.09
C TYR A 52 2.23 6.10 -5.40
N PHE A 53 1.66 6.64 -4.32
CA PHE A 53 0.59 6.02 -3.55
C PHE A 53 -0.71 5.98 -4.34
N GLU A 54 -1.04 7.03 -5.10
CA GLU A 54 -2.22 7.06 -5.99
C GLU A 54 -2.25 5.86 -6.95
N PHE A 55 -1.08 5.36 -7.38
CA PHE A 55 -1.00 4.17 -8.23
C PHE A 55 -1.15 2.84 -7.48
N GLN A 56 -1.14 2.84 -6.15
CA GLN A 56 -1.09 1.64 -5.31
C GLN A 56 -2.07 1.69 -4.13
N GLU A 57 -3.09 2.55 -4.20
CA GLU A 57 -4.03 2.83 -3.10
C GLU A 57 -4.65 1.57 -2.49
N GLU A 58 -4.99 0.57 -3.30
CA GLU A 58 -5.60 -0.68 -2.83
C GLU A 58 -4.66 -1.48 -1.92
N ALA A 59 -3.37 -1.48 -2.24
CA ALA A 59 -2.35 -2.15 -1.45
C ALA A 59 -2.07 -1.38 -0.15
N CYS A 60 -2.16 -0.06 -0.19
CA CYS A 60 -1.98 0.80 0.97
C CYS A 60 -3.17 0.76 1.93
N LEU A 61 -4.41 0.70 1.41
CA LEU A 61 -5.60 0.49 2.23
C LEU A 61 -5.49 -0.79 3.08
N ILE A 62 -5.05 -1.90 2.47
CA ILE A 62 -4.76 -3.14 3.22
C ILE A 62 -3.67 -2.92 4.28
N HIS A 63 -2.62 -2.18 3.92
CA HIS A 63 -1.49 -1.92 4.80
C HIS A 63 -1.88 -1.09 6.03
N ASP A 64 -2.71 -0.06 5.86
CA ASP A 64 -3.21 0.78 6.93
C ASP A 64 -4.13 0.02 7.89
N VAL A 65 -5.06 -0.77 7.34
CA VAL A 65 -5.94 -1.64 8.14
C VAL A 65 -5.11 -2.64 8.95
N GLU A 66 -4.12 -3.29 8.34
CA GLU A 66 -3.24 -4.20 9.06
C GLU A 66 -2.41 -3.49 10.12
N ASN A 67 -1.93 -2.29 9.81
CA ASN A 67 -1.17 -1.48 10.75
C ASN A 67 -1.98 -1.23 12.01
N ASN A 68 -3.25 -0.81 11.89
CA ASN A 68 -4.05 -0.43 13.04
C ASN A 68 -4.57 -1.62 13.86
N LEU A 69 -4.83 -2.77 13.24
CA LEU A 69 -5.45 -3.91 13.91
C LEU A 69 -4.45 -4.89 14.55
N ARG A 70 -3.19 -4.92 14.10
CA ARG A 70 -2.20 -5.88 14.59
C ARG A 70 -1.35 -5.30 15.72
N PRO A 71 -0.82 -6.17 16.62
CA PRO A 71 0.08 -5.76 17.69
C PRO A 71 1.29 -4.99 17.18
N LYS A 72 1.73 -3.99 17.96
CA LYS A 72 2.80 -3.07 17.57
C LYS A 72 4.20 -3.65 17.75
N THR A 73 4.46 -4.82 17.18
CA THR A 73 5.77 -5.49 17.29
C THR A 73 6.63 -5.31 16.04
N GLU A 74 7.95 -5.44 16.17
CA GLU A 74 8.85 -5.37 15.02
C GLU A 74 8.62 -6.52 14.01
N SER A 75 8.23 -7.70 14.49
CA SER A 75 7.89 -8.84 13.64
C SER A 75 6.67 -8.52 12.76
N GLU A 76 5.62 -7.99 13.38
CA GLU A 76 4.39 -7.60 12.68
C GLU A 76 4.63 -6.44 11.71
N PHE A 77 5.41 -5.44 12.14
CA PHE A 77 5.83 -4.35 11.28
C PHE A 77 6.54 -4.82 10.02
N LYS A 78 7.45 -5.80 10.14
CA LYS A 78 8.13 -6.40 8.98
C LYS A 78 7.14 -7.19 8.11
N ALA A 79 6.21 -7.92 8.73
CA ALA A 79 5.27 -8.80 8.05
C ALA A 79 4.31 -8.02 7.14
N TRP A 80 3.65 -6.97 7.62
CA TRP A 80 2.74 -6.18 6.77
C TRP A 80 3.49 -5.38 5.71
N ASN A 81 4.72 -4.92 5.97
CA ASN A 81 5.48 -4.16 4.97
C ASN A 81 5.87 -5.09 3.81
N LYS A 82 6.20 -6.35 4.13
CA LYS A 82 6.44 -7.39 3.13
C LYS A 82 5.16 -7.71 2.34
N ARG A 83 3.99 -7.69 2.99
CA ARG A 83 2.69 -7.90 2.34
C ARG A 83 2.30 -6.76 1.42
N LEU A 84 2.45 -5.50 1.87
CA LEU A 84 2.31 -4.29 1.06
C LEU A 84 3.10 -4.43 -0.25
N TYR A 85 4.40 -4.73 -0.15
CA TYR A 85 5.23 -4.90 -1.35
C TYR A 85 4.81 -6.10 -2.22
N SER A 86 4.28 -7.17 -1.62
CA SER A 86 3.78 -8.32 -2.38
C SER A 86 2.49 -8.00 -3.13
N ASN A 87 1.57 -7.25 -2.51
CA ASN A 87 0.34 -6.79 -3.13
C ASN A 87 0.60 -5.82 -4.29
N MET A 88 1.53 -4.88 -4.12
CA MET A 88 1.94 -3.99 -5.22
C MET A 88 2.48 -4.79 -6.42
N LYS A 89 3.27 -5.86 -6.18
CA LYS A 89 3.73 -6.75 -7.27
C LYS A 89 2.58 -7.51 -7.94
N LEU A 90 1.53 -7.90 -7.20
CA LEU A 90 0.37 -8.58 -7.76
C LEU A 90 -0.42 -7.65 -8.69
N LYS A 91 -0.65 -6.39 -8.29
CA LYS A 91 -1.25 -5.36 -9.15
C LYS A 91 -0.43 -5.17 -10.42
N ILE A 92 0.88 -4.90 -10.29
CA ILE A 92 1.80 -4.73 -11.43
C ILE A 92 1.73 -5.94 -12.39
N LYS A 93 1.72 -7.16 -11.84
CA LYS A 93 1.64 -8.39 -12.65
C LYS A 93 0.30 -8.49 -13.37
N SER A 94 -0.80 -8.22 -12.66
CA SER A 94 -2.16 -8.31 -13.21
C SER A 94 -2.38 -7.29 -14.33
N GLU A 95 -1.99 -6.03 -14.12
CA GLU A 95 -2.05 -4.96 -15.13
C GLU A 95 -1.21 -5.31 -16.36
N ALA A 96 0.00 -5.84 -16.15
CA ALA A 96 0.86 -6.31 -17.24
C ALA A 96 0.26 -7.49 -18.03
N THR A 97 -0.66 -8.26 -17.43
CA THR A 97 -1.31 -9.42 -18.07
C THR A 97 -2.64 -9.04 -18.75
N LYS A 98 -3.40 -8.08 -18.17
CA LYS A 98 -4.69 -7.62 -18.70
C LYS A 98 -4.54 -6.69 -19.93
N GLY A 99 -3.40 -6.04 -20.11
CA GLY A 99 -3.08 -5.28 -21.32
C GLY A 99 -2.81 -6.19 -22.52
N ASN A 100 -3.68 -6.18 -23.53
CA ASN A 100 -3.63 -7.09 -24.69
C ASN A 100 -2.38 -6.86 -25.59
N LEU A 101 -1.46 -7.84 -25.55
CA LEU A 101 -0.43 -8.36 -26.46
C LEU A 101 0.17 -7.59 -27.67
N CYS A 102 -0.40 -6.53 -28.25
CA CYS A 102 0.06 -6.05 -29.59
C CYS A 102 0.59 -4.61 -29.61
N TYR A 103 -0.11 -3.68 -28.96
CA TYR A 103 0.24 -2.24 -28.97
C TYR A 103 1.20 -1.84 -27.83
N TRP A 104 1.39 -2.74 -26.86
CA TRP A 104 1.96 -2.45 -25.53
C TRP A 104 3.47 -2.72 -25.39
N ARG A 105 4.05 -3.56 -26.25
CA ARG A 105 5.35 -4.22 -25.99
C ARG A 105 6.56 -3.28 -26.00
N PHE A 106 6.43 -2.08 -26.59
CA PHE A 106 7.51 -1.09 -26.72
C PHE A 106 7.43 0.06 -25.70
N TRP A 107 6.24 0.61 -25.43
CA TRP A 107 6.07 1.79 -24.53
C TRP A 107 5.82 1.42 -23.06
N HIS A 108 5.44 0.16 -22.75
CA HIS A 108 5.09 -0.26 -21.38
C HIS A 108 6.19 -0.98 -20.60
N LYS A 109 7.28 -1.46 -21.21
CA LYS A 109 8.43 -1.98 -20.43
C LYS A 109 8.95 -0.92 -19.46
N ASP A 110 9.05 0.32 -19.93
CA ASP A 110 9.42 1.47 -19.11
C ASP A 110 8.33 1.81 -18.09
N SER A 111 7.04 1.61 -18.40
CA SER A 111 5.98 1.78 -17.41
C SER A 111 6.07 0.74 -16.28
N VAL A 112 6.28 -0.55 -16.59
CA VAL A 112 6.33 -1.63 -15.58
C VAL A 112 7.60 -1.50 -14.76
N ALA A 113 8.73 -1.15 -15.39
CA ALA A 113 9.96 -0.82 -14.68
C ALA A 113 9.77 0.39 -13.76
N ARG A 114 9.14 1.47 -14.23
CA ARG A 114 8.79 2.63 -13.41
C ARG A 114 7.85 2.28 -12.25
N THR A 115 6.78 1.52 -12.48
CA THR A 115 5.86 1.10 -11.41
C THR A 115 6.56 0.19 -10.40
N LYS A 116 7.48 -0.68 -10.83
CA LYS A 116 8.34 -1.45 -9.91
C LYS A 116 9.26 -0.55 -9.10
N LEU A 117 9.84 0.50 -9.70
CA LEU A 117 10.66 1.48 -8.98
C LEU A 117 9.83 2.26 -7.96
N ARG A 118 8.62 2.69 -8.33
CA ARG A 118 7.64 3.35 -7.44
C ARG A 118 7.28 2.47 -6.25
N ALA A 119 6.92 1.20 -6.50
CA ALA A 119 6.61 0.23 -5.44
C ALA A 119 7.80 -0.03 -4.51
N ARG A 120 9.03 -0.10 -5.05
CA ARG A 120 10.25 -0.22 -4.24
C ARG A 120 10.50 1.03 -3.41
N PHE A 121 10.26 2.21 -3.97
CA PHE A 121 10.41 3.48 -3.25
C PHE A 121 9.42 3.55 -2.08
N LEU A 122 8.13 3.32 -2.32
CA LEU A 122 7.10 3.27 -1.27
C LEU A 122 7.47 2.28 -0.17
N TYR A 123 7.81 1.04 -0.52
CA TYR A 123 8.24 0.03 0.45
C TYR A 123 9.44 0.49 1.30
N ARG A 124 10.44 1.14 0.68
CA ARG A 124 11.60 1.67 1.40
C ARG A 124 11.22 2.81 2.34
N MET A 125 10.33 3.71 1.91
CA MET A 125 9.88 4.83 2.75
C MET A 125 9.08 4.32 3.95
N CYS A 126 8.12 3.42 3.74
CA CYS A 126 7.36 2.79 4.82
C CYS A 126 8.26 2.03 5.79
N ARG A 127 9.23 1.26 5.30
CA ARG A 127 10.18 0.55 6.16
C ARG A 127 11.10 1.49 6.96
N ARG A 128 11.59 2.58 6.34
CA ARG A 128 12.58 3.49 6.95
C ARG A 128 11.93 4.44 7.95
N TYR A 129 10.84 5.09 7.56
CA TYR A 129 10.22 6.17 8.33
C TYR A 129 8.97 5.70 9.08
N GLY A 130 8.29 4.67 8.58
CA GLY A 130 7.11 4.10 9.24
C GLY A 130 7.48 3.49 10.59
N LYS A 131 8.72 2.99 10.77
CA LYS A 131 9.18 2.47 12.06
C LYS A 131 9.09 3.54 13.16
N SER A 132 9.56 4.75 12.87
CA SER A 132 9.54 5.86 13.84
C SER A 132 8.11 6.30 14.17
N ALA A 133 7.23 6.38 13.18
CA ALA A 133 5.81 6.70 13.40
C ALA A 133 5.09 5.62 14.23
N PHE A 134 5.46 4.38 13.96
CA PHE A 134 4.83 3.20 14.52
C PHE A 134 5.12 3.01 16.00
N PHE A 135 6.39 3.13 16.39
CA PHE A 135 6.82 2.93 17.78
C PHE A 135 6.67 4.19 18.64
N LYS A 136 6.64 5.41 18.05
CA LYS A 136 6.36 6.64 18.82
C LYS A 136 4.93 6.75 19.31
N LYS A 137 3.96 6.08 18.66
CA LYS A 137 2.54 6.11 19.10
C LYS A 137 2.32 5.48 20.48
N GLU A 138 3.23 4.61 20.94
CA GLU A 138 3.13 3.97 22.26
C GLU A 138 3.70 4.83 23.40
N GLU A 139 4.58 5.79 23.12
CA GLU A 139 5.20 6.64 24.16
C GLU A 139 4.26 7.76 24.68
N GLY A 140 3.13 8.00 24.01
CA GLY A 140 2.16 9.04 24.35
C GLY A 140 0.85 8.56 24.96
N SER A 141 0.71 7.27 25.24
CA SER A 141 -0.49 6.68 25.87
C SER A 141 -0.13 6.13 27.27
N ASN A 142 0.15 7.04 28.22
CA ASN A 142 0.18 6.75 29.65
C ASN A 142 -0.82 7.65 30.37
#